data_AF-A0A9D6QB90-F1
#
_entry.id   AF-A0A9D6QB90-F1
#
_cell.length_a   1.000
_cell.length_b   1.000
_cell.length_c   1.000
_cell.angle_alpha   90.00
_cell.angle_beta   90.00
_cell.angle_gamma   90.00
#
_symmetry.space_group_name_H-M   'P 1'
#
loop_
_entity.id
_entity.type
_entity.pdbx_description
1 polymer ?
#
loop_
_entity_poly.entity_id
_entity_poly.type
_entity_poly.pdbx_seq_one_letter_code
_entity_poly.pdbx_strand_id
1 'polypeptide(L)' 'MQLNPKQVRGAWEDGFTLDVHIQSSDFIGYNDYGHPQFDSCRFRKLWP' A
#
# COMPACT_ATOMS: atom_id res chain seq x y z
N MET A 1 -4.74 -19.50 -16.01
CA MET A 1 -4.54 -18.45 -14.98
C MET A 1 -3.30 -17.67 -15.36
N GLN A 2 -3.40 -16.35 -15.58
CA GLN A 2 -2.26 -15.51 -15.94
C GLN A 2 -1.85 -14.70 -14.71
N LEU A 3 -0.61 -14.89 -14.25
CA LEU A 3 -0.03 -14.14 -13.13
C LEU A 3 0.70 -12.92 -13.72
N ASN A 4 0.37 -11.73 -13.23
CA ASN A 4 0.99 -10.46 -13.65
C ASN A 4 1.79 -9.86 -12.48
N PRO A 5 2.93 -10.45 -12.09
CA PRO A 5 3.76 -9.94 -11.01
C PRO A 5 4.35 -8.57 -11.36
N LYS A 6 4.38 -7.68 -10.37
CA LYS A 6 4.94 -6.33 -10.42
C LYS A 6 6.14 -6.26 -9.50
N GLN A 7 7.27 -5.73 -9.98
CA GLN A 7 8.45 -5.54 -9.16
C GLN A 7 8.20 -4.43 -8.12
N VAL A 8 8.68 -4.65 -6.90
CA VAL A 8 8.62 -3.69 -5.80
C VAL A 8 10.02 -3.43 -5.27
N ARG A 9 10.27 -2.19 -4.86
CA ARG A 9 11.56 -1.77 -4.31
C ARG A 9 11.57 -1.97 -2.79
N GLY A 10 12.70 -2.39 -2.23
CA GLY A 10 12.90 -2.55 -0.78
C GLY A 10 14.35 -2.87 -0.46
N ALA A 11 14.65 -3.18 0.81
CA ALA A 11 16.00 -3.49 1.29
C ALA A 11 16.44 -4.94 0.98
N TRP A 12 16.01 -5.45 -0.16
CA TRP A 12 16.26 -6.82 -0.65
C TRP A 12 16.75 -6.73 -2.10
N GLU A 13 17.38 -7.80 -2.59
CA GLU A 13 17.91 -7.85 -3.96
C GLU A 13 16.80 -7.70 -5.01
N ASP A 14 15.70 -8.45 -4.86
CA ASP A 14 14.51 -8.33 -5.71
C ASP A 14 13.23 -8.69 -4.94
N GLY A 15 12.14 -7.96 -5.21
CA GLY A 15 10.82 -8.22 -4.64
C GLY A 15 9.73 -8.13 -5.70
N PHE A 16 8.73 -9.02 -5.63
CA PHE A 16 7.59 -9.04 -6.55
C PHE A 16 6.27 -9.16 -5.80
N THR A 17 5.24 -8.44 -6.25
CA THR A 17 3.87 -8.56 -5.76
C THR A 17 2.89 -8.80 -6.90
N LEU A 18 1.76 -9.45 -6.63
CA LEU A 18 0.69 -9.59 -7.61
C LEU A 18 -0.18 -8.34 -7.70
N ASP A 19 -0.29 -7.58 -6.61
CA ASP A 19 -1.07 -6.36 -6.58
C ASP A 19 -0.57 -5.40 -5.50
N VAL A 20 -0.79 -4.09 -5.72
CA VAL A 20 -0.41 -3.02 -4.80
C VAL A 20 -1.69 -2.38 -4.30
N HIS A 21 -2.06 -2.66 -3.06
CA HIS A 21 -3.35 -2.26 -2.50
C HIS A 21 -3.35 -0.83 -1.91
N ILE A 22 -2.20 -0.34 -1.47
CA ILE A 22 -2.03 0.97 -0.83
C ILE A 22 -1.17 1.86 -1.75
N GLN A 23 -1.65 3.07 -2.04
CA GLN A 23 -0.90 4.12 -2.75
C GLN A 23 -0.11 5.00 -1.78
N SER A 24 -0.75 5.47 -0.70
CA SER A 24 -0.11 6.26 0.34
C SER A 24 -0.69 5.91 1.71
N SER A 25 0.09 6.19 2.75
CA SER A 25 -0.33 6.11 4.15
C SER A 25 0.33 7.27 4.87
N ASP A 26 -0.39 8.37 4.95
CA ASP A 26 0.11 9.66 5.40
C ASP A 26 -0.24 9.84 6.88
N PHE A 27 0.77 10.14 7.70
CA PHE A 27 0.55 10.36 9.13
C PHE A 27 -0.22 11.67 9.36
N ILE A 28 -1.35 11.60 10.07
CA ILE A 28 -2.24 12.75 10.32
C ILE A 28 -2.30 13.19 11.78
N GLY A 29 -1.54 12.54 12.67
CA GLY A 29 -1.44 12.92 14.08
C GLY A 29 -1.88 11.83 15.04
N TYR A 30 -2.11 12.19 16.29
CA TYR A 30 -2.58 11.29 17.33
C TYR A 30 -4.05 11.58 17.66
N ASN A 31 -4.84 10.54 17.95
CA ASN A 31 -6.19 10.72 18.49
C ASN A 31 -6.15 11.06 20.00
N ASP A 32 -7.34 11.26 20.59
CA ASP A 32 -7.49 11.63 22.01
C ASP A 32 -6.91 10.62 23.01
N TYR A 33 -6.64 9.38 22.56
CA TYR A 33 -6.04 8.31 23.36
C TYR A 33 -4.53 8.18 23.12
N GLY A 34 -3.93 9.07 22.33
CA GLY A 34 -2.51 9.04 22.00
C GLY A 34 -2.14 7.96 20.96
N HIS A 35 -3.10 7.46 20.18
CA HIS A 35 -2.82 6.49 19.11
C HIS A 35 -2.57 7.21 17.77
N PRO A 36 -1.50 6.86 17.03
CA PRO A 36 -1.21 7.47 15.74
C PRO A 36 -2.31 7.12 14.73
N GLN A 37 -2.70 8.10 13.92
CA GLN A 37 -3.71 7.99 12.87
C GLN A 37 -3.05 8.26 11.51
N PHE A 38 -3.54 7.57 10.49
CA PHE A 38 -3.02 7.67 9.13
C PHE A 38 -4.17 7.76 8.14
N ASP A 39 -4.07 8.69 7.20
CA ASP A 39 -4.92 8.69 6.02
C ASP A 39 -4.31 7.74 4.98
N SER A 40 -5.06 6.76 4.52
CA SER A 40 -4.55 5.71 3.64
C SER A 40 -5.30 5.71 2.31
N CYS A 41 -4.62 6.11 1.25
CA CYS A 41 -5.15 6.02 -0.11
C CYS A 41 -4.91 4.62 -0.68
N ARG A 42 -5.94 4.02 -1.27
CA ARG A 42 -5.86 2.72 -1.94
C ARG A 42 -6.07 2.87 -3.43
N PHE A 43 -5.45 2.00 -4.24
CA PHE A 43 -5.76 1.93 -5.67
C PHE A 43 -7.22 1.49 -5.82
N ARG A 44 -8.09 2.39 -6.31
CA ARG A 44 -9.43 2.00 -6.75
C ARG A 44 -9.27 1.17 -8.02
N LYS A 45 -9.29 -0.15 -7.89
CA LYS A 45 -9.36 -1.06 -9.03
C LYS A 45 -10.80 -1.02 -9.55
N LEU A 46 -11.07 -0.14 -10.51
CA LEU A 46 -12.28 -0.22 -11.33
C LEU A 46 -12.14 -1.50 -12.15
N TRP A 47 -12.68 -2.60 -11.64
CA TRP A 47 -12.88 -3.80 -12.45
C TRP A 47 -14.03 -3.49 -13.43
N PRO A 48 -13.89 -3.76 -14.74
CA PRO A 48 -15.05 -3.87 -15.62
C PRO A 48 -15.91 -5.07 -15.24
#